data_AF-A0AAD7THR7-F1
#
_entry.id   AF-A0AAD7THR7-F1
#
_cell.length_a   1.000
_cell.length_b   1.000
_cell.length_c   1.000
_cell.angle_alpha   90.00
_cell.angle_beta   90.00
_cell.angle_gamma   90.00
#
_symmetry.space_group_name_H-M   'P 1'
#
loop_
_entity.id
_entity.type
_entity.pdbx_description
1 polymer ?
#
loop_
_entity_poly.entity_id
_entity_poly.type
_entity_poly.pdbx_seq_one_letter_code
_entity_poly.pdbx_strand_id
1 'polypeptide(L)'
;MHERNISLAAKGKAKENVHWHLGWWDLIHALEGTRRPVQWSKSSVIFTTDEFQPLVLARHFPTSRKFALLSPPPVINSPASYDPPSVLSLSPTDDWLFAYFPGRGADGVGCLWRRGNQLDNWVVREYWSFAVGAGVVTAAWTSGHREWTVSEAGTSSRLPPLGPLTPVASPLLFLVTQSHQMHICYLPPFVPSLKITRATLLQPIDPAHPPNDNEPPGKIGGDKICTKAAIGLCYQDSTVLVAMRSQLMPSQGSAPVSQNPMDLGLSLDMAQTPAPDSPFVSEWELWGEELTISMCEVRLEYRPGVSPVVTRPLPPLYHPSAQLVDLAFYCPPPNQANSSPAKPNSKGPGTGTRSLYLTATFLDGGDYTSLPKSEIISYTFTNRDSSSQPYWVLRDEKRRANNTKVPCFVVPSISRGGLLAGFLDVGGVLPRRKQKSKETTSGSVEVLKLPDLTINDDWDSVPIRSHVDYGNVDGRAFRTIFGGTGY
;
A
#
# COMPACT_ATOMS: atom_id res chain seq x y z
N MET A 1 3.05 -23.91 -17.07
CA MET A 1 3.20 -23.75 -18.54
C MET A 1 2.46 -24.89 -19.22
N HIS A 2 1.29 -24.64 -19.79
CA HIS A 2 0.63 -25.59 -20.68
C HIS A 2 0.86 -25.12 -22.12
N GLU A 3 1.68 -25.86 -22.88
CA GLU A 3 1.82 -25.64 -24.31
C GLU A 3 0.51 -26.02 -25.00
N ARG A 4 -0.29 -25.02 -25.38
CA ARG A 4 -1.44 -25.23 -26.25
C ARG A 4 -0.94 -25.40 -27.68
N ASN A 5 -0.98 -26.64 -28.17
CA ASN A 5 -0.79 -26.98 -29.57
C ASN A 5 -1.90 -26.33 -30.43
N ILE A 6 -1.57 -25.24 -31.13
CA ILE A 6 -2.48 -24.61 -32.09
C ILE A 6 -2.31 -25.33 -33.44
N SER A 7 -3.23 -26.23 -33.77
CA SER A 7 -3.20 -26.98 -35.04
C SER A 7 -3.40 -26.06 -36.24
N LEU A 8 -2.45 -26.07 -37.18
CA LEU A 8 -2.50 -25.32 -38.44
C LEU A 8 -2.70 -26.27 -39.62
N ALA A 9 -3.94 -26.52 -40.04
CA ALA A 9 -4.24 -26.93 -41.43
C ALA A 9 -5.76 -26.96 -41.72
N ALA A 10 -6.31 -25.87 -42.25
CA ALA A 10 -7.51 -25.93 -43.08
C ALA A 10 -7.55 -24.74 -44.07
N LYS A 11 -7.33 -25.02 -45.35
CA LYS A 11 -7.56 -24.06 -46.44
C LYS A 11 -9.06 -23.83 -46.60
N GLY A 12 -9.54 -22.60 -46.35
CA GLY A 12 -10.87 -22.16 -46.82
C GLY A 12 -11.88 -21.72 -45.76
N LYS A 13 -11.57 -21.73 -44.45
CA LYS A 13 -12.50 -21.20 -43.43
C LYS A 13 -12.19 -19.73 -43.11
N ALA A 14 -13.25 -18.95 -42.90
CA ALA A 14 -13.19 -17.57 -42.43
C ALA A 14 -12.16 -17.46 -41.30
N LYS A 15 -11.18 -16.57 -41.47
CA LYS A 15 -10.00 -16.50 -40.61
C LYS A 15 -10.42 -15.98 -39.24
N GLU A 16 -10.62 -16.91 -38.31
CA GLU A 16 -11.04 -16.66 -36.94
C GLU A 16 -10.05 -15.71 -36.24
N ASN A 17 -10.58 -14.71 -35.54
CA ASN A 17 -9.76 -13.81 -34.73
C ASN A 17 -9.23 -14.60 -33.53
N VAL A 18 -7.93 -14.51 -33.27
CA VAL A 18 -7.32 -15.16 -32.10
C VAL A 18 -7.60 -14.28 -30.89
N HIS A 19 -8.22 -14.86 -29.87
CA HIS A 19 -8.50 -14.18 -28.60
C HIS A 19 -7.50 -14.63 -27.54
N TRP A 20 -7.04 -13.69 -26.72
CA TRP A 20 -6.29 -13.99 -25.50
C TRP A 20 -7.24 -13.90 -24.30
N HIS A 21 -6.95 -14.70 -23.28
CA HIS A 21 -7.69 -14.70 -22.01
C HIS A 21 -6.69 -14.92 -20.88
N LEU A 22 -6.81 -14.16 -19.81
CA LEU A 22 -6.08 -14.34 -18.55
C LEU A 22 -6.86 -15.28 -17.65
N GLY A 23 -6.18 -16.28 -17.12
CA GLY A 23 -6.69 -17.13 -16.05
C GLY A 23 -6.34 -16.58 -14.67
N TRP A 24 -6.85 -17.25 -13.63
CA TRP A 24 -6.52 -16.95 -12.23
C TRP A 24 -5.01 -16.84 -11.99
N TRP A 25 -4.25 -17.82 -12.49
CA TRP A 25 -2.79 -17.89 -12.32
C TRP A 25 -2.02 -16.75 -12.99
N ASP A 26 -2.59 -16.13 -14.02
CA ASP A 26 -1.96 -14.97 -14.66
C ASP A 26 -2.14 -13.70 -13.82
N LEU A 27 -3.23 -13.65 -13.04
CA LEU A 27 -3.59 -12.51 -12.21
C LEU A 27 -2.99 -12.60 -10.81
N ILE A 28 -2.66 -13.79 -10.32
CA ILE A 28 -2.22 -14.02 -8.93
C ILE A 28 -1.04 -13.15 -8.49
N HIS A 29 -0.09 -12.87 -9.39
CA HIS A 29 1.04 -11.99 -9.09
C HIS A 29 0.66 -10.50 -8.94
N ALA A 30 -0.49 -10.09 -9.48
CA ALA A 30 -1.06 -8.78 -9.20
C ALA A 30 -1.74 -8.74 -7.81
N LEU A 31 -2.07 -9.91 -7.23
CA LEU A 31 -2.79 -10.10 -5.96
C LEU A 31 -1.84 -10.26 -4.76
N GLU A 32 -0.80 -11.10 -4.87
CA GLU A 32 -0.09 -11.71 -3.73
C GLU A 32 1.01 -10.86 -3.07
N GLY A 33 0.88 -9.53 -3.02
CA GLY A 33 1.91 -8.70 -2.38
C GLY A 33 3.28 -8.74 -3.06
N THR A 34 3.40 -9.44 -4.20
CA THR A 34 4.57 -9.43 -5.09
C THR A 34 4.67 -8.15 -5.91
N ARG A 35 3.81 -7.15 -5.65
CA ARG A 35 3.92 -5.83 -6.26
C ARG A 35 5.23 -5.20 -5.82
N ARG A 36 6.09 -4.95 -6.80
CA ARG A 36 7.32 -4.22 -6.56
C ARG A 36 6.97 -2.76 -6.33
N PRO A 37 7.47 -2.15 -5.24
CA PRO A 37 7.21 -0.75 -5.01
C PRO A 37 7.89 0.06 -6.11
N VAL A 38 7.17 1.05 -6.63
CA VAL A 38 7.66 2.01 -7.62
C VAL A 38 7.37 3.40 -7.08
N GLN A 39 8.36 4.28 -7.15
CA GLN A 39 8.22 5.68 -6.74
C GLN A 39 8.71 6.59 -7.85
N TRP A 40 7.93 7.61 -8.19
CA TRP A 40 8.30 8.59 -9.20
C TRP A 40 8.54 9.95 -8.54
N SER A 41 9.76 10.45 -8.67
CA SER A 41 10.13 11.79 -8.22
C SER A 41 9.62 12.91 -9.13
N LYS A 42 9.39 14.08 -8.54
CA LYS A 42 9.08 15.32 -9.28
C LYS A 42 10.22 15.76 -10.20
N SER A 43 11.42 15.28 -9.93
CA SER A 43 12.65 15.48 -10.69
C SER A 43 12.81 14.46 -11.83
N SER A 44 11.73 13.77 -12.22
CA SER A 44 11.70 12.80 -13.33
C SER A 44 12.64 11.60 -13.16
N VAL A 45 12.76 11.08 -11.94
CA VAL A 45 13.47 9.83 -11.66
C VAL A 45 12.47 8.80 -11.16
N ILE A 46 12.51 7.61 -11.77
CA ILE A 46 11.68 6.48 -11.39
C ILE A 46 12.55 5.52 -10.57
N PHE A 47 12.17 5.28 -9.32
CA PHE A 47 12.79 4.30 -8.44
C PHE A 47 12.00 3.00 -8.45
N THR A 48 12.71 1.91 -8.55
CA THR A 48 12.19 0.54 -8.62
C THR A 48 13.08 -0.38 -7.82
N THR A 49 12.59 -1.57 -7.49
CA THR A 49 13.39 -2.60 -6.83
C THR A 49 13.93 -3.55 -7.88
N ASP A 50 15.16 -4.04 -7.65
CA ASP A 50 15.64 -5.18 -8.43
C ASP A 50 14.72 -6.40 -8.23
N GLU A 51 14.76 -7.34 -9.17
CA GLU A 51 13.91 -8.52 -9.15
C GLU A 51 14.33 -9.55 -8.10
N PHE A 52 15.63 -9.70 -7.88
CA PHE A 52 16.18 -10.80 -7.09
C PHE A 52 17.21 -10.34 -6.08
N GLN A 53 17.81 -9.16 -6.29
CA GLN A 53 18.85 -8.62 -5.43
C GLN A 53 18.28 -7.56 -4.46
N PRO A 54 18.85 -7.41 -3.26
CA PRO A 54 18.51 -6.35 -2.32
C PRO A 54 19.08 -5.00 -2.79
N LEU A 55 18.55 -4.49 -3.91
CA LEU A 55 19.04 -3.31 -4.60
C LEU A 55 17.87 -2.40 -5.03
N VAL A 56 18.10 -1.10 -4.94
CA VAL A 56 17.21 -0.07 -5.49
C VAL A 56 17.80 0.44 -6.80
N LEU A 57 17.00 0.34 -7.86
CA LEU A 57 17.33 0.82 -9.20
C LEU A 57 16.59 2.12 -9.47
N ALA A 58 17.27 3.06 -10.11
CA ALA A 58 16.72 4.33 -10.52
C ALA A 58 16.90 4.54 -12.02
N ARG A 59 15.94 5.21 -12.65
CA ARG A 59 15.97 5.55 -14.07
C ARG A 59 15.56 6.99 -14.29
N HIS A 60 16.34 7.74 -15.06
CA HIS A 60 15.94 9.05 -15.55
C HIS A 60 14.87 8.91 -16.62
N PHE A 61 13.80 9.69 -16.49
CA PHE A 61 12.82 9.88 -17.54
C PHE A 61 13.04 11.25 -18.21
N PRO A 62 13.01 11.35 -19.55
CA PRO A 62 12.73 10.29 -20.53
C PRO A 62 13.97 9.54 -21.04
N THR A 63 15.19 9.97 -20.69
CA THR A 63 16.45 9.45 -21.29
C THR A 63 16.71 7.96 -21.04
N SER A 64 15.97 7.35 -20.11
CA SER A 64 16.09 5.95 -19.72
C SER A 64 17.45 5.55 -19.17
N ARG A 65 18.31 6.52 -18.81
CA ARG A 65 19.60 6.24 -18.16
C ARG A 65 19.34 5.63 -16.78
N LYS A 66 19.92 4.46 -16.54
CA LYS A 66 19.78 3.73 -15.27
C LYS A 66 20.99 3.98 -14.37
N PHE A 67 20.75 4.01 -13.07
CA PHE A 67 21.76 3.98 -12.03
C PHE A 67 21.22 3.18 -10.83
N ALA A 68 22.11 2.70 -9.98
CA ALA A 68 21.75 1.95 -8.79
C ALA A 68 22.13 2.75 -7.53
N LEU A 69 21.30 2.66 -6.50
CA LEU A 69 21.62 3.25 -5.20
C LEU A 69 22.47 2.27 -4.40
N LEU A 70 23.46 2.80 -3.68
CA LEU A 70 24.29 1.98 -2.80
C LEU A 70 23.46 1.48 -1.61
N SER A 71 23.35 0.16 -1.46
CA SER A 71 22.69 -0.47 -0.30
C SER A 71 23.45 -0.16 1.01
N PRO A 72 22.81 -0.23 2.19
CA PRO A 72 23.50 0.04 3.44
C PRO A 72 24.52 -1.08 3.78
N PRO A 73 25.52 -0.82 4.65
CA PRO A 73 26.58 -1.77 4.96
C PRO A 73 26.12 -3.19 5.35
N PRO A 74 25.07 -3.39 6.18
CA PRO A 74 24.61 -4.75 6.52
C PRO A 74 24.16 -5.56 5.30
N VAL A 75 23.53 -4.91 4.32
CA VAL A 75 23.05 -5.53 3.09
C VAL A 75 24.20 -5.82 2.13
N ILE A 76 25.18 -4.91 2.03
CA ILE A 76 26.39 -5.13 1.21
C ILE A 76 27.21 -6.30 1.73
N ASN A 77 27.37 -6.38 3.06
CA ASN A 77 28.21 -7.39 3.68
C ASN A 77 27.58 -8.79 3.64
N SER A 78 26.25 -8.89 3.50
CA SER A 78 25.54 -10.17 3.51
C SER A 78 24.27 -10.14 2.63
N PRO A 79 24.40 -9.96 1.30
CA PRO A 79 23.26 -9.74 0.42
C PRO A 79 22.31 -10.95 0.34
N ALA A 80 22.82 -12.17 0.54
CA ALA A 80 22.00 -13.38 0.55
C ALA A 80 21.03 -13.45 1.74
N SER A 81 21.30 -12.68 2.80
CA SER A 81 20.46 -12.60 4.00
C SER A 81 19.28 -11.65 3.86
N TYR A 82 19.13 -10.98 2.72
CA TYR A 82 18.07 -9.98 2.50
C TYR A 82 17.33 -10.21 1.18
N ASP A 83 16.06 -9.87 1.16
CA ASP A 83 15.23 -9.81 -0.04
C ASP A 83 15.31 -8.43 -0.71
N PRO A 84 14.91 -8.33 -2.00
CA PRO A 84 14.61 -7.05 -2.62
C PRO A 84 13.72 -6.16 -1.75
N PRO A 85 13.87 -4.83 -1.78
CA PRO A 85 13.06 -3.96 -0.95
C PRO A 85 11.55 -4.20 -1.12
N SER A 86 10.81 -4.35 -0.02
CA SER A 86 9.35 -4.52 -0.08
C SER A 86 8.61 -3.18 0.01
N VAL A 87 9.25 -2.14 0.54
CA VAL A 87 8.71 -0.79 0.65
C VAL A 87 9.71 0.21 0.08
N LEU A 88 9.22 1.12 -0.76
CA LEU A 88 9.92 2.34 -1.18
C LEU A 88 9.02 3.55 -0.95
N SER A 89 9.58 4.63 -0.40
CA SER A 89 8.83 5.87 -0.18
C SER A 89 9.73 7.09 -0.36
N LEU A 90 9.37 7.94 -1.31
CA LEU A 90 10.10 9.16 -1.64
C LEU A 90 9.48 10.36 -0.91
N SER A 91 10.31 11.26 -0.39
CA SER A 91 9.80 12.49 0.22
C SER A 91 9.14 13.40 -0.83
N PRO A 92 8.11 14.19 -0.46
CA PRO A 92 7.43 15.13 -1.36
C PRO A 92 8.34 16.21 -1.97
N THR A 93 9.54 16.37 -1.41
CA THR A 93 10.60 17.30 -1.77
C THR A 93 11.72 16.69 -2.62
N ASP A 94 11.65 15.39 -2.93
CA ASP A 94 12.65 14.63 -3.70
C ASP A 94 14.07 14.63 -3.09
N ASP A 95 14.22 14.94 -1.81
CA ASP A 95 15.51 15.02 -1.11
C ASP A 95 15.82 13.78 -0.26
N TRP A 96 14.80 12.98 0.06
CA TRP A 96 14.92 11.75 0.85
C TRP A 96 14.23 10.59 0.17
N LEU A 97 14.85 9.42 0.24
CA LEU A 97 14.25 8.15 -0.18
C LEU A 97 14.41 7.17 0.97
N PHE A 98 13.32 6.51 1.33
CA PHE A 98 13.32 5.40 2.27
C PHE A 98 13.10 4.08 1.52
N ALA A 99 13.81 3.04 1.95
CA ALA A 99 13.53 1.66 1.57
C ALA A 99 13.61 0.72 2.78
N TYR A 100 12.84 -0.36 2.75
CA TYR A 100 12.95 -1.47 3.70
C TYR A 100 13.35 -2.76 2.99
N PHE A 101 14.45 -3.37 3.45
CA PHE A 101 14.98 -4.65 2.99
C PHE A 101 14.58 -5.74 3.99
N PRO A 102 13.66 -6.65 3.63
CA PRO A 102 13.29 -7.76 4.50
C PRO A 102 14.48 -8.71 4.72
N GLY A 103 14.65 -9.19 5.96
CA GLY A 103 15.66 -10.19 6.29
C GLY A 103 15.16 -11.62 6.07
N ARG A 104 16.01 -12.50 5.56
CA ARG A 104 15.74 -13.94 5.40
C ARG A 104 16.20 -14.70 6.64
N GLY A 105 15.30 -14.84 7.61
CA GLY A 105 15.63 -15.45 8.91
C GLY A 105 16.56 -14.58 9.78
N ALA A 106 16.63 -13.28 9.48
CA ALA A 106 17.38 -12.28 10.22
C ALA A 106 16.54 -11.00 10.33
N ASP A 107 17.01 -10.04 11.12
CA ASP A 107 16.43 -8.70 11.18
C ASP A 107 16.39 -8.05 9.79
N GLY A 108 15.29 -7.37 9.48
CA GLY A 108 15.22 -6.51 8.31
C GLY A 108 15.97 -5.20 8.52
N VAL A 109 16.23 -4.46 7.44
CA VAL A 109 16.97 -3.19 7.48
C VAL A 109 16.17 -2.10 6.80
N GLY A 110 15.89 -1.01 7.51
CA GLY A 110 15.45 0.25 6.91
C GLY A 110 16.66 1.08 6.49
N CYS A 111 16.60 1.69 5.32
CA CYS A 111 17.64 2.56 4.80
C CYS A 111 17.05 3.89 4.34
N LEU A 112 17.73 4.96 4.71
CA LEU A 112 17.38 6.32 4.33
C LEU A 112 18.52 6.94 3.52
N TRP A 113 18.25 7.24 2.24
CA TRP A 113 19.16 7.99 1.39
C TRP A 113 18.80 9.48 1.38
N ARG A 114 19.83 10.30 1.28
CA ARG A 114 19.70 11.72 0.98
C ARG A 114 20.20 11.99 -0.44
N ARG A 115 19.44 12.76 -1.21
CA ARG A 115 19.87 13.24 -2.52
C ARG A 115 21.01 14.24 -2.37
N GLY A 116 22.06 14.06 -3.15
CA GLY A 116 23.13 15.04 -3.35
C GLY A 116 22.75 16.14 -4.34
N ASN A 117 23.75 16.86 -4.85
CA ASN A 117 23.51 17.95 -5.81
C ASN A 117 23.14 17.45 -7.21
N GLN A 118 23.56 16.23 -7.55
CA GLN A 118 23.24 15.58 -8.83
C GLN A 118 22.07 14.60 -8.63
N LEU A 119 21.22 14.48 -9.65
CA LEU A 119 20.01 13.63 -9.59
C LEU A 119 20.32 12.14 -9.40
N ASP A 120 21.49 11.69 -9.86
CA ASP A 120 22.00 10.32 -9.74
C ASP A 120 22.89 10.10 -8.51
N ASN A 121 23.16 11.15 -7.73
CA ASN A 121 23.96 11.05 -6.51
C ASN A 121 23.06 10.92 -5.29
N TRP A 122 22.97 9.71 -4.74
CA TRP A 122 22.20 9.39 -3.54
C TRP A 122 23.11 8.71 -2.52
N VAL A 123 23.17 9.24 -1.31
CA VAL A 123 24.08 8.76 -0.27
C VAL A 123 23.27 8.20 0.89
N VAL A 124 23.64 7.00 1.36
CA VAL A 124 23.09 6.42 2.58
C VAL A 124 23.37 7.38 3.73
N ARG A 125 22.30 7.91 4.32
CA ARG A 125 22.41 8.85 5.43
C ARG A 125 22.28 8.14 6.77
N GLU A 126 21.29 7.26 6.88
CA GLU A 126 20.97 6.50 8.09
C GLU A 126 20.42 5.13 7.71
N TYR A 127 20.62 4.14 8.58
CA TYR A 127 19.99 2.83 8.48
C TYR A 127 19.80 2.24 9.88
N TRP A 128 18.81 1.38 10.05
CA TRP A 128 18.52 0.73 11.33
C TRP A 128 17.80 -0.61 11.11
N SER A 129 17.87 -1.48 12.11
CA SER A 129 17.26 -2.81 12.04
C SER A 129 15.80 -2.82 12.48
N PHE A 130 15.07 -3.79 11.95
CA PHE A 130 13.73 -4.18 12.36
C PHE A 130 13.78 -5.66 12.75
N ALA A 131 13.32 -5.98 13.95
CA ALA A 131 13.26 -7.36 14.42
C ALA A 131 12.42 -8.23 13.47
N VAL A 132 12.69 -9.54 13.47
CA VAL A 132 11.84 -10.52 12.79
C VAL A 132 10.38 -10.36 13.25
N GLY A 133 9.44 -10.27 12.30
CA GLY A 133 8.02 -10.01 12.58
C GLY A 133 7.66 -8.52 12.82
N ALA A 134 8.64 -7.62 12.78
CA ALA A 134 8.44 -6.17 12.88
C ALA A 134 8.80 -5.43 11.58
N GLY A 135 8.76 -6.12 10.43
CA GLY A 135 9.11 -5.53 9.14
C GLY A 135 8.18 -4.38 8.74
N VAL A 136 8.66 -3.48 7.86
CA VAL A 136 7.85 -2.33 7.41
C VAL A 136 6.83 -2.77 6.36
N VAL A 137 5.57 -2.38 6.58
CA VAL A 137 4.44 -2.69 5.70
C VAL A 137 4.12 -1.52 4.78
N THR A 138 4.14 -0.29 5.30
CA THR A 138 3.92 0.93 4.50
C THR A 138 4.69 2.11 5.06
N ALA A 139 4.94 3.10 4.21
CA ALA A 139 5.69 4.29 4.54
C ALA A 139 5.11 5.54 3.87
N ALA A 140 4.95 6.61 4.63
CA ALA A 140 4.47 7.90 4.13
C ALA A 140 5.27 9.05 4.73
N TRP A 141 5.35 10.15 3.99
CA TRP A 141 6.07 11.35 4.39
C TRP A 141 5.09 12.50 4.64
N THR A 142 5.32 13.29 5.69
CA THR A 142 4.66 14.61 5.78
C THR A 142 5.28 15.59 4.81
N SER A 143 4.48 16.58 4.39
CA SER A 143 4.97 17.69 3.58
C SER A 143 4.83 18.99 4.35
N GLY A 144 5.91 19.40 5.02
CA GLY A 144 6.02 20.76 5.56
C GLY A 144 6.03 21.82 4.44
N HIS A 145 6.50 21.45 3.26
CA HIS A 145 6.46 22.30 2.08
C HIS A 145 5.06 22.33 1.45
N ARG A 146 4.65 23.54 1.09
CA ARG A 146 3.40 23.79 0.36
C ARG A 146 3.59 23.49 -1.13
N GLU A 147 2.94 22.44 -1.61
CA GLU A 147 2.95 22.05 -3.00
C GLU A 147 2.24 23.08 -3.88
N TRP A 148 2.75 23.32 -5.08
CA TRP A 148 2.06 24.11 -6.09
C TRP A 148 1.08 23.22 -6.84
N THR A 149 -0.17 23.68 -6.94
CA THR A 149 -1.15 23.11 -7.85
C THR A 149 -1.51 24.16 -8.91
N VAL A 150 -1.88 23.68 -10.09
CA VAL A 150 -2.43 24.51 -11.18
C VAL A 150 -3.85 24.05 -11.40
N SER A 151 -4.81 24.97 -11.26
CA SER A 151 -6.21 24.67 -11.56
C SER A 151 -6.42 24.47 -13.06
N GLU A 152 -7.57 23.92 -13.44
CA GLU A 152 -7.97 23.81 -14.86
C GLU A 152 -8.06 25.17 -15.55
N ALA A 153 -8.34 26.25 -14.79
CA ALA A 153 -8.32 27.62 -15.29
C ALA A 153 -6.90 28.18 -15.48
N GLY A 154 -5.86 27.38 -15.25
CA GLY A 154 -4.45 27.78 -15.33
C GLY A 154 -3.95 28.60 -14.14
N THR A 155 -4.76 28.77 -13.09
CA THR A 155 -4.34 29.54 -11.89
C THR A 155 -3.46 28.68 -11.00
N SER A 156 -2.28 29.20 -10.65
CA SER A 156 -1.38 28.53 -9.72
C SER A 156 -1.68 28.93 -8.28
N SER A 157 -1.71 27.95 -7.40
CA SER A 157 -1.88 28.19 -5.96
C SER A 157 -1.07 27.22 -5.13
N ARG A 158 -0.78 27.62 -3.89
CA ARG A 158 -0.06 26.76 -2.94
C ARG A 158 -1.04 26.02 -2.05
N LEU A 159 -0.98 24.70 -2.09
CA LEU A 159 -1.70 23.84 -1.16
C LEU A 159 -1.15 24.03 0.25
N PRO A 160 -1.98 23.89 1.30
CA PRO A 160 -1.45 23.86 2.65
C PRO A 160 -0.49 22.68 2.88
N PRO A 161 0.27 22.68 3.99
CA PRO A 161 1.04 21.52 4.41
C PRO A 161 0.15 20.28 4.58
N LEU A 162 0.68 19.11 4.18
CA LEU A 162 0.00 17.83 4.27
C LEU A 162 0.54 17.02 5.47
N GLY A 163 -0.35 16.70 6.39
CA GLY A 163 -0.05 16.00 7.63
C GLY A 163 0.43 16.92 8.77
N PRO A 164 0.81 16.32 9.91
CA PRO A 164 1.15 17.07 11.11
C PRO A 164 2.39 17.95 10.94
N LEU A 165 2.31 19.16 11.49
CA LEU A 165 3.44 20.10 11.51
C LEU A 165 4.37 19.79 12.68
N THR A 166 5.68 19.85 12.40
CA THR A 166 6.73 19.68 13.40
C THR A 166 7.32 21.03 13.78
N PRO A 167 7.81 21.20 15.03
CA PRO A 167 8.50 22.42 15.42
C PRO A 167 9.78 22.71 14.61
N VAL A 168 10.38 21.68 14.02
CA VAL A 168 11.69 21.73 13.36
C VAL A 168 11.61 21.89 11.83
N ALA A 169 10.39 22.06 11.28
CA ALA A 169 10.13 22.22 9.84
C ALA A 169 10.78 21.12 8.94
N SER A 170 11.14 19.96 9.52
CA SER A 170 11.63 18.81 8.78
C SER A 170 10.50 17.84 8.45
N PRO A 171 10.55 17.18 7.28
CA PRO A 171 9.57 16.16 6.93
C PRO A 171 9.69 14.98 7.91
N LEU A 172 8.54 14.45 8.33
CA LEU A 172 8.44 13.23 9.10
C LEU A 172 8.30 12.06 8.16
N LEU A 173 9.00 10.98 8.44
CA LEU A 173 8.76 9.68 7.84
C LEU A 173 7.94 8.84 8.82
N PHE A 174 6.76 8.44 8.40
CA PHE A 174 5.87 7.53 9.09
C PHE A 174 6.00 6.14 8.50
N LEU A 175 6.21 5.14 9.36
CA LEU A 175 6.29 3.74 8.98
C LEU A 175 5.28 2.95 9.80
N VAL A 176 4.55 2.04 9.18
CA VAL A 176 3.75 1.03 9.90
C VAL A 176 4.45 -0.31 9.77
N THR A 177 4.58 -1.03 10.88
CA THR A 177 5.25 -2.33 10.94
C THR A 177 4.27 -3.51 10.96
N GLN A 178 4.79 -4.71 10.71
CA GLN A 178 4.09 -5.99 10.86
C GLN A 178 3.62 -6.24 12.30
N SER A 179 4.28 -5.65 13.29
CA SER A 179 3.92 -5.72 14.71
C SER A 179 2.89 -4.66 15.14
N HIS A 180 2.17 -4.05 14.19
CA HIS A 180 1.18 -2.99 14.42
C HIS A 180 1.73 -1.78 15.19
N GLN A 181 3.00 -1.43 14.95
CA GLN A 181 3.60 -0.22 15.48
C GLN A 181 3.72 0.82 14.39
N MET A 182 3.58 2.09 14.80
CA MET A 182 3.94 3.24 13.99
C MET A 182 5.30 3.76 14.45
N HIS A 183 6.26 3.82 13.53
CA HIS A 183 7.51 4.52 13.75
C HIS A 183 7.43 5.91 13.12
N ILE A 184 7.78 6.92 13.91
CA ILE A 184 7.81 8.32 13.51
C ILE A 184 9.28 8.75 13.51
N CYS A 185 9.84 8.83 12.32
CA CYS A 185 11.24 9.05 12.06
C CYS A 185 11.47 10.51 11.63
N TYR A 186 12.43 11.19 12.23
CA TYR A 186 12.82 12.55 11.82
C TYR A 186 14.29 12.85 12.14
N LEU A 187 14.88 13.74 11.34
CA LEU A 187 16.24 14.23 11.52
C LEU A 187 16.18 15.66 12.05
N PRO A 188 16.59 15.93 13.30
CA PRO A 188 16.67 17.28 13.81
C PRO A 188 17.77 18.10 13.08
N PRO A 189 17.59 19.40 12.82
CA PRO A 189 18.57 20.20 12.07
C PRO A 189 19.98 20.26 12.70
N PHE A 190 20.05 20.22 14.03
CA PHE A 190 21.29 20.40 14.79
C PHE A 190 21.82 19.12 15.41
N VAL A 191 21.13 17.99 15.21
CA VAL A 191 21.54 16.68 15.73
C VAL A 191 21.72 15.76 14.53
N PRO A 192 22.94 15.25 14.27
CA PRO A 192 23.21 14.52 13.05
C PRO A 192 22.59 13.12 13.01
N SER A 193 21.87 12.70 14.06
CA SER A 193 21.30 11.37 14.20
C SER A 193 19.77 11.35 14.06
N LEU A 194 19.28 10.28 13.44
CA LEU A 194 17.85 9.99 13.33
C LEU A 194 17.22 9.82 14.71
N LYS A 195 16.05 10.42 14.91
CA LYS A 195 15.17 10.16 16.05
C LYS A 195 13.98 9.35 15.57
N ILE A 196 13.69 8.26 16.29
CA ILE A 196 12.56 7.38 16.02
C ILE A 196 11.71 7.32 17.28
N THR A 197 10.45 7.73 17.17
CA THR A 197 9.44 7.52 18.21
C THR A 197 8.53 6.38 17.78
N ARG A 198 8.22 5.45 18.68
CA ARG A 198 7.36 4.29 18.39
C ARG A 198 6.05 4.41 19.15
N ALA A 199 4.98 3.92 18.54
CA ALA A 199 3.66 3.89 19.14
C ALA A 199 2.89 2.66 18.68
N THR A 200 2.22 1.96 19.60
CA THR A 200 1.30 0.87 19.26
C THR A 200 0.02 1.40 18.63
N LEU A 201 -0.46 0.74 17.58
CA LEU A 201 -1.67 1.09 16.86
C LEU A 201 -2.90 0.29 17.31
N LEU A 202 -2.70 -0.73 18.15
CA LEU A 202 -3.78 -1.62 18.62
C LEU A 202 -4.38 -1.17 19.95
N GLN A 203 -3.64 -0.38 20.72
CA GLN A 203 -4.05 0.08 22.04
C GLN A 203 -3.92 1.60 22.13
N PRO A 204 -4.81 2.27 22.87
CA PRO A 204 -4.62 3.68 23.18
C PRO A 204 -3.35 3.85 24.03
N ILE A 205 -2.51 4.80 23.66
CA ILE A 205 -1.37 5.20 24.49
C ILE A 205 -1.82 6.33 25.41
N ASP A 206 -1.89 6.05 26.71
CA ASP A 206 -2.03 7.08 27.73
C ASP A 206 -0.65 7.70 28.02
N PRO A 207 -0.45 9.02 27.81
CA PRO A 207 0.82 9.67 28.13
C PRO A 207 1.26 9.52 29.59
N ALA A 208 0.34 9.23 30.52
CA ALA A 208 0.68 8.98 31.93
C ALA A 208 1.26 7.58 32.18
N HIS A 209 0.96 6.60 31.31
CA HIS A 209 1.32 5.20 31.47
C HIS A 209 1.87 4.65 30.14
N PRO A 210 3.15 4.91 29.81
CA PRO A 210 3.73 4.40 28.59
C PRO A 210 3.66 2.87 28.59
N PRO A 211 3.19 2.24 27.50
CA PRO A 211 3.12 0.79 27.41
C PRO A 211 4.53 0.20 27.57
N ASN A 212 4.62 -0.94 28.24
CA ASN A 212 5.88 -1.66 28.34
C ASN A 212 6.14 -2.31 26.97
N ASP A 213 7.24 -1.94 26.31
CA ASP A 213 7.60 -2.39 24.94
C ASP A 213 7.74 -3.92 24.79
N ASN A 214 7.65 -4.68 25.89
CA ASN A 214 7.97 -6.10 25.97
C ASN A 214 6.75 -7.04 26.01
N GLU A 215 5.51 -6.56 25.93
CA GLU A 215 4.36 -7.48 25.89
C GLU A 215 4.02 -7.80 24.43
N PRO A 216 4.46 -8.94 23.86
CA PRO A 216 4.06 -9.31 22.52
C PRO A 216 2.53 -9.46 22.50
N PRO A 217 1.83 -8.91 21.50
CA PRO A 217 0.41 -9.15 21.31
C PRO A 217 0.21 -10.61 20.85
N GLY A 218 0.36 -11.56 21.77
CA GLY A 218 0.20 -12.99 21.56
C GLY A 218 -0.73 -13.54 22.62
N LYS A 219 -2.03 -13.57 22.32
CA LYS A 219 -3.08 -14.21 23.12
C LYS A 219 -3.79 -15.20 22.20
N ILE A 220 -4.09 -16.38 22.76
CA ILE A 220 -4.98 -17.46 22.28
C ILE A 220 -5.37 -17.35 20.79
N GLY A 221 -4.76 -18.17 19.92
CA GLY A 221 -5.14 -18.31 18.51
C GLY A 221 -4.03 -18.06 17.49
N GLY A 222 -2.89 -17.47 17.90
CA GLY A 222 -1.72 -17.26 17.02
C GLY A 222 -1.11 -15.87 17.12
N ASP A 223 -0.10 -15.61 16.28
CA ASP A 223 0.57 -14.32 16.15
C ASP A 223 -0.15 -13.49 15.08
N LYS A 224 -0.73 -12.36 15.49
CA LYS A 224 -1.40 -11.44 14.58
C LYS A 224 -0.37 -10.50 13.96
N ILE A 225 -0.22 -10.54 12.63
CA ILE A 225 0.71 -9.68 11.89
C ILE A 225 -0.04 -8.73 10.96
N CYS A 226 0.41 -7.47 10.87
CA CYS A 226 -0.09 -6.51 9.89
C CYS A 226 0.49 -6.84 8.51
N THR A 227 -0.37 -7.16 7.54
CA THR A 227 0.05 -7.54 6.18
C THR A 227 -0.17 -6.42 5.16
N LYS A 228 -1.15 -5.55 5.39
CA LYS A 228 -1.43 -4.36 4.57
C LYS A 228 -1.67 -3.18 5.47
N ALA A 229 -1.17 -2.02 5.07
CA ALA A 229 -1.48 -0.78 5.77
C ALA A 229 -1.45 0.42 4.82
N ALA A 230 -2.20 1.46 5.19
CA ALA A 230 -2.16 2.76 4.55
C ALA A 230 -2.11 3.86 5.61
N ILE A 231 -1.39 4.94 5.29
CA ILE A 231 -1.25 6.13 6.14
C ILE A 231 -1.96 7.29 5.45
N GLY A 232 -3.00 7.81 6.10
CA GLY A 232 -3.83 8.93 5.66
C GLY A 232 -3.38 10.23 6.30
N LEU A 233 -2.95 11.17 5.46
CA LEU A 233 -2.56 12.51 5.86
C LEU A 233 -3.58 13.52 5.37
N CYS A 234 -3.85 14.55 6.18
CA CYS A 234 -4.80 15.61 5.85
C CYS A 234 -4.12 16.98 5.81
N TYR A 235 -4.64 17.87 4.97
CA TYR A 235 -4.16 19.24 4.90
C TYR A 235 -4.46 20.00 6.21
N GLN A 236 -3.44 20.67 6.76
CA GLN A 236 -3.55 21.45 8.01
C GLN A 236 -4.07 20.65 9.22
N ASP A 237 -3.80 19.36 9.28
CA ASP A 237 -4.23 18.50 10.38
C ASP A 237 -3.02 17.96 11.16
N SER A 238 -3.12 17.92 12.49
CA SER A 238 -2.11 17.31 13.38
C SER A 238 -2.34 15.81 13.57
N THR A 239 -3.34 15.28 12.89
CA THR A 239 -3.82 13.91 13.00
C THR A 239 -3.51 13.12 11.74
N VAL A 240 -3.16 11.86 11.94
CA VAL A 240 -2.93 10.86 10.90
C VAL A 240 -3.93 9.73 11.12
N LEU A 241 -4.57 9.24 10.06
CA LEU A 241 -5.33 7.99 10.12
C LEU A 241 -4.48 6.85 9.59
N VAL A 242 -4.51 5.71 10.25
CA VAL A 242 -3.84 4.50 9.84
C VAL A 242 -4.90 3.41 9.66
N ALA A 243 -4.91 2.79 8.49
CA ALA A 243 -5.72 1.62 8.18
C ALA A 243 -4.80 0.41 8.10
N MET A 244 -5.17 -0.70 8.73
CA MET A 244 -4.37 -1.92 8.80
C MET A 244 -5.23 -3.14 8.55
N ARG A 245 -4.72 -4.09 7.78
CA ARG A 245 -5.26 -5.44 7.65
C ARG A 245 -4.27 -6.41 8.25
N SER A 246 -4.79 -7.35 9.02
CA SER A 246 -3.95 -8.34 9.69
C SER A 246 -4.18 -9.73 9.14
N GLN A 247 -3.21 -10.59 9.36
CA GLN A 247 -3.28 -12.01 9.16
C GLN A 247 -2.92 -12.69 10.47
N LEU A 248 -3.68 -13.71 10.85
CA LEU A 248 -3.36 -14.58 11.98
C LEU A 248 -2.44 -15.70 11.48
N MET A 249 -1.28 -15.83 12.12
CA MET A 249 -0.27 -16.83 11.82
C MET A 249 -0.11 -17.79 13.00
N PRO A 250 0.27 -19.06 12.78
CA PRO A 250 0.61 -19.95 13.88
C PRO A 250 1.78 -19.38 14.69
N SER A 251 1.67 -19.40 16.01
CA SER A 251 2.72 -18.89 16.90
C SER A 251 3.99 -19.71 16.77
N GLN A 252 5.10 -19.07 16.39
CA GLN A 252 6.38 -19.77 16.16
C GLN A 252 7.14 -20.12 17.45
N GLY A 253 6.64 -19.65 18.61
CA GLY A 253 7.33 -19.73 19.90
C GLY A 253 6.84 -20.81 20.87
N SER A 254 5.71 -21.49 20.61
CA SER A 254 5.31 -22.62 21.44
C SER A 254 6.17 -23.83 21.06
N ALA A 255 7.19 -24.12 21.86
CA ALA A 255 7.91 -25.38 21.77
C ALA A 255 6.85 -26.50 21.64
N PRO A 256 6.92 -27.35 20.61
CA PRO A 256 5.93 -28.40 20.44
C PRO A 256 5.94 -29.21 21.74
N VAL A 257 4.86 -29.10 22.51
CA VAL A 257 4.60 -30.06 23.58
C VAL A 257 4.76 -31.39 22.91
N SER A 258 5.72 -32.20 23.38
CA SER A 258 6.19 -33.40 22.71
C SER A 258 5.05 -34.40 22.55
N GLN A 259 4.21 -34.18 21.54
CA GLN A 259 3.23 -35.13 21.08
C GLN A 259 4.05 -36.15 20.29
N ASN A 260 4.19 -37.34 20.86
CA ASN A 260 4.85 -38.45 20.19
C ASN A 260 4.16 -38.67 18.83
N PRO A 261 4.85 -38.42 17.69
CA PRO A 261 4.23 -38.51 16.36
C PRO A 261 3.91 -39.95 15.93
N MET A 262 4.14 -40.93 16.80
CA MET A 262 3.87 -42.35 16.57
C MET A 262 2.84 -42.96 17.53
N ASP A 263 2.09 -42.15 18.28
CA ASP A 263 0.89 -42.66 18.95
C ASP A 263 -0.32 -42.51 18.01
N LEU A 264 -0.31 -43.31 16.94
CA LEU A 264 -1.51 -43.64 16.19
C LEU A 264 -2.40 -44.45 17.14
N GLY A 265 -3.15 -43.74 17.99
CA GLY A 265 -3.98 -44.29 19.06
C GLY A 265 -5.00 -45.31 18.56
N LEU A 266 -4.53 -46.52 18.27
CA LEU A 266 -5.29 -47.76 18.26
C LEU A 266 -5.28 -48.32 19.68
N SER A 267 -5.59 -47.47 20.66
CA SER A 267 -5.90 -47.91 22.01
C SER A 267 -7.29 -48.53 21.97
N LEU A 268 -7.33 -49.85 21.87
CA LEU A 268 -8.54 -50.70 21.93
C LEU A 268 -9.10 -50.81 23.35
N ASP A 269 -8.93 -49.78 24.18
CA ASP A 269 -9.37 -49.79 25.57
C ASP A 269 -10.76 -49.16 25.71
N MET A 270 -11.80 -50.01 25.72
CA MET A 270 -13.23 -49.66 25.77
C MET A 270 -13.67 -48.96 27.08
N ALA A 271 -12.74 -48.61 27.98
CA ALA A 271 -13.05 -48.00 29.27
C ALA A 271 -12.66 -46.51 29.40
N GLN A 272 -12.09 -45.88 28.37
CA GLN A 272 -11.72 -44.46 28.46
C GLN A 272 -12.92 -43.53 28.19
N THR A 273 -13.29 -42.77 29.23
CA THR A 273 -14.10 -41.55 29.16
C THR A 273 -13.72 -40.72 27.93
N PRO A 274 -14.69 -40.22 27.13
CA PRO A 274 -14.37 -39.45 25.92
C PRO A 274 -13.43 -38.31 26.28
N ALA A 275 -12.23 -38.33 25.69
CA ALA A 275 -11.30 -37.22 25.79
C ALA A 275 -12.03 -35.98 25.27
N PRO A 276 -12.00 -34.84 25.99
CA PRO A 276 -12.64 -33.62 25.51
C PRO A 276 -12.12 -33.31 24.11
N ASP A 277 -13.04 -33.03 23.19
CA ASP A 277 -12.75 -32.77 21.78
C ASP A 277 -11.50 -31.89 21.65
N SER A 278 -10.51 -32.40 20.91
CA SER A 278 -9.21 -31.75 20.76
C SER A 278 -9.42 -30.33 20.21
N PRO A 279 -9.03 -29.27 20.96
CA PRO A 279 -9.27 -27.88 20.56
C PRO A 279 -8.51 -27.47 19.28
N PHE A 280 -7.56 -28.29 18.82
CA PHE A 280 -6.69 -27.97 17.69
C PHE A 280 -7.38 -27.94 16.32
N VAL A 281 -8.49 -28.66 16.11
CA VAL A 281 -9.14 -28.71 14.79
C VAL A 281 -9.81 -27.37 14.45
N SER A 282 -10.24 -26.60 15.45
CA SER A 282 -10.88 -25.30 15.26
C SER A 282 -9.89 -24.15 15.03
N GLU A 283 -8.61 -24.28 15.37
CA GLU A 283 -7.65 -23.17 15.29
C GLU A 283 -7.19 -22.88 13.85
N TRP A 284 -7.11 -23.90 12.98
CA TRP A 284 -6.67 -23.74 11.59
C TRP A 284 -7.65 -22.91 10.75
N GLU A 285 -8.95 -22.97 11.10
CA GLU A 285 -10.00 -22.16 10.45
C GLU A 285 -9.91 -20.68 10.84
N LEU A 286 -9.22 -20.35 11.93
CA LEU A 286 -8.96 -18.98 12.38
C LEU A 286 -7.72 -18.38 11.72
N TRP A 287 -6.84 -19.21 11.16
CA TRP A 287 -5.65 -18.73 10.47
C TRP A 287 -6.00 -18.15 9.10
N GLY A 288 -5.27 -17.09 8.74
CA GLY A 288 -5.50 -16.38 7.49
C GLY A 288 -5.82 -14.92 7.70
N GLU A 289 -6.27 -14.29 6.62
CA GLU A 289 -6.51 -12.87 6.58
C GLU A 289 -7.78 -12.50 7.37
N GLU A 290 -7.67 -11.57 8.30
CA GLU A 290 -8.81 -11.14 9.11
C GLU A 290 -9.82 -10.37 8.27
N LEU A 291 -11.12 -10.59 8.45
CA LEU A 291 -12.18 -9.90 7.71
C LEU A 291 -12.35 -8.41 8.04
N THR A 292 -11.56 -7.86 8.97
CA THR A 292 -11.65 -6.47 9.38
C THR A 292 -10.45 -5.63 8.96
N ILE A 293 -10.69 -4.36 8.60
CA ILE A 293 -9.66 -3.34 8.52
C ILE A 293 -9.63 -2.59 9.85
N SER A 294 -8.57 -2.78 10.63
CA SER A 294 -8.34 -2.06 11.87
C SER A 294 -7.97 -0.62 11.57
N MET A 295 -8.59 0.33 12.27
CA MET A 295 -8.38 1.76 12.09
C MET A 295 -7.75 2.33 13.35
N CYS A 296 -6.77 3.23 13.20
CA CYS A 296 -6.19 3.95 14.33
C CYS A 296 -5.96 5.40 13.94
N GLU A 297 -6.33 6.29 14.84
CA GLU A 297 -5.96 7.69 14.78
C GLU A 297 -4.65 7.92 15.54
N VAL A 298 -3.72 8.64 14.94
CA VAL A 298 -2.43 8.99 15.54
C VAL A 298 -2.29 10.50 15.54
N ARG A 299 -2.10 11.07 16.72
CA ARG A 299 -1.96 12.52 16.93
C ARG A 299 -0.57 12.85 17.40
N LEU A 300 -0.01 13.89 16.82
CA LEU A 300 1.28 14.44 17.23
C LEU A 300 1.08 15.66 18.12
N GLU A 301 1.45 15.55 19.39
CA GLU A 301 1.32 16.60 20.40
C GLU A 301 2.69 16.95 20.99
N TYR A 302 3.26 18.08 20.57
CA TYR A 302 4.55 18.54 21.09
C TYR A 302 4.36 19.27 22.41
N ARG A 303 4.41 18.54 23.54
CA ARG A 303 4.44 19.10 24.89
C ARG A 303 5.77 18.77 25.59
N PRO A 304 6.39 19.71 26.31
CA PRO A 304 7.60 19.42 27.07
C PRO A 304 7.37 18.28 28.08
N GLY A 305 8.23 17.26 28.07
CA GLY A 305 8.19 16.15 29.02
C GLY A 305 7.13 15.07 28.78
N VAL A 306 6.34 15.17 27.72
CA VAL A 306 5.32 14.17 27.36
C VAL A 306 5.70 13.51 26.03
N SER A 307 5.39 12.21 25.88
CA SER A 307 5.53 11.52 24.60
C SER A 307 4.78 12.31 23.51
N PRO A 308 5.41 12.59 22.35
CA PRO A 308 4.78 13.42 21.34
C PRO A 308 3.69 12.69 20.55
N VAL A 309 3.41 11.42 20.86
CA VAL A 309 2.52 10.56 20.07
C VAL A 309 1.40 10.02 20.94
N VAL A 310 0.16 10.26 20.52
CA VAL A 310 -1.05 9.69 21.11
C VAL A 310 -1.74 8.85 20.04
N THR A 311 -2.11 7.63 20.40
CA THR A 311 -2.85 6.72 19.52
C THR A 311 -4.24 6.48 20.05
N ARG A 312 -5.22 6.39 19.15
CA ARG A 312 -6.62 6.10 19.46
C ARG A 312 -7.15 5.12 18.41
N PRO A 313 -7.21 3.81 18.71
CA PRO A 313 -7.91 2.85 17.87
C PRO A 313 -9.36 3.30 17.63
N LEU A 314 -9.81 3.19 16.38
CA LEU A 314 -11.17 3.50 15.94
C LEU A 314 -11.92 2.19 15.66
N PRO A 315 -13.27 2.21 15.58
CA PRO A 315 -14.03 1.02 15.21
C PRO A 315 -13.53 0.41 13.89
N PRO A 316 -13.28 -0.91 13.84
CA PRO A 316 -12.79 -1.57 12.64
C PRO A 316 -13.87 -1.61 11.54
N LEU A 317 -13.43 -1.64 10.29
CA LEU A 317 -14.32 -1.78 9.12
C LEU A 317 -14.44 -3.26 8.77
N TYR A 318 -15.64 -3.83 8.83
CA TYR A 318 -15.88 -5.22 8.46
C TYR A 318 -16.11 -5.37 6.96
N HIS A 319 -15.47 -6.37 6.35
CA HIS A 319 -15.72 -6.74 4.97
C HIS A 319 -15.73 -8.27 4.80
N PRO A 320 -16.78 -8.87 4.19
CA PRO A 320 -16.89 -10.32 4.08
C PRO A 320 -15.90 -10.93 3.08
N SER A 321 -15.36 -10.16 2.14
CA SER A 321 -14.32 -10.66 1.23
C SER A 321 -13.00 -10.84 1.98
N ALA A 322 -12.40 -12.01 1.79
CA ALA A 322 -11.21 -12.42 2.52
C ALA A 322 -9.95 -11.66 2.07
N GLN A 323 -9.79 -11.36 0.78
CA GLN A 323 -8.49 -10.94 0.25
C GLN A 323 -8.44 -9.44 -0.09
N LEU A 324 -7.82 -8.66 0.80
CA LEU A 324 -7.52 -7.25 0.59
C LEU A 324 -6.20 -7.10 -0.18
N VAL A 325 -6.29 -6.45 -1.32
CA VAL A 325 -5.17 -6.34 -2.26
C VAL A 325 -4.41 -5.04 -2.02
N ASP A 326 -5.14 -3.95 -1.84
CA ASP A 326 -4.60 -2.59 -1.76
C ASP A 326 -5.39 -1.69 -0.81
N LEU A 327 -4.68 -0.78 -0.15
CA LEU A 327 -5.24 0.28 0.69
C LEU A 327 -4.58 1.60 0.32
N ALA A 328 -5.39 2.62 0.05
CA ALA A 328 -4.89 3.95 -0.26
C ALA A 328 -5.76 5.03 0.36
N PHE A 329 -5.13 6.02 0.99
CA PHE A 329 -5.83 7.22 1.44
C PHE A 329 -5.75 8.32 0.40
N TYR A 330 -6.83 9.08 0.26
CA TYR A 330 -6.88 10.31 -0.53
C TYR A 330 -7.46 11.45 0.31
N CYS A 331 -6.69 12.52 0.46
CA CYS A 331 -7.18 13.78 1.02
C CYS A 331 -7.43 14.77 -0.12
N PRO A 332 -8.68 15.19 -0.37
CA PRO A 332 -8.95 16.22 -1.35
C PRO A 332 -8.29 17.53 -0.89
N PRO A 333 -7.64 18.27 -1.82
CA PRO A 333 -7.23 19.63 -1.55
C PRO A 333 -8.40 20.46 -1.01
N PRO A 334 -8.18 21.35 -0.04
CA PRO A 334 -9.23 22.27 0.36
C PRO A 334 -9.63 23.09 -0.87
N ASN A 335 -10.92 23.06 -1.21
CA ASN A 335 -11.46 23.89 -2.27
C ASN A 335 -11.09 25.34 -1.96
N GLN A 336 -10.12 25.88 -2.72
CA GLN A 336 -9.95 27.32 -2.85
C GLN A 336 -11.14 27.79 -3.67
N ALA A 337 -12.34 27.74 -3.07
CA ALA A 337 -13.51 28.37 -3.65
C ALA A 337 -13.05 29.78 -3.97
N ASN A 338 -13.07 30.12 -5.26
CA ASN A 338 -12.81 31.45 -5.75
C ASN A 338 -13.48 32.40 -4.78
N SER A 339 -12.68 33.13 -4.00
CA SER A 339 -13.14 34.21 -3.16
C SER A 339 -13.55 35.34 -4.10
N SER A 340 -14.56 35.10 -4.94
CA SER A 340 -15.40 36.18 -5.40
C SER A 340 -15.90 36.84 -4.13
N PRO A 341 -15.76 38.16 -3.98
CA PRO A 341 -16.17 38.89 -2.79
C PRO A 341 -17.70 38.87 -2.70
N ALA A 342 -18.24 37.73 -2.27
CA ALA A 342 -19.65 37.56 -2.02
C ALA A 342 -19.99 38.31 -0.73
N LYS A 343 -21.03 39.13 -0.84
CA LYS A 343 -21.55 40.09 0.13
C LYS A 343 -21.46 39.61 1.59
N PRO A 344 -21.09 40.49 2.54
CA PRO A 344 -20.73 40.15 3.93
C PRO A 344 -21.89 39.71 4.86
N ASN A 345 -22.99 39.16 4.36
CA ASN A 345 -24.24 39.03 5.13
C ASN A 345 -24.75 37.60 5.41
N SER A 346 -23.95 36.54 5.27
CA SER A 346 -24.30 35.24 5.86
C SER A 346 -23.29 34.85 6.95
N LYS A 347 -23.63 35.20 8.20
CA LYS A 347 -22.97 34.71 9.41
C LYS A 347 -23.32 33.22 9.62
N GLY A 348 -22.80 32.34 8.77
CA GLY A 348 -22.69 30.92 9.05
C GLY A 348 -21.23 30.61 9.38
N PRO A 349 -20.89 29.96 10.51
CA PRO A 349 -19.54 29.51 10.78
C PRO A 349 -19.20 28.39 9.79
N GLY A 350 -18.69 28.76 8.61
CA GLY A 350 -18.21 27.84 7.60
C GLY A 350 -16.86 27.23 8.01
N THR A 351 -16.83 26.48 9.11
CA THR A 351 -15.75 25.53 9.39
C THR A 351 -15.89 24.41 8.37
N GLY A 352 -15.14 24.52 7.26
CA GLY A 352 -15.16 23.54 6.19
C GLY A 352 -14.89 22.14 6.76
N THR A 353 -15.85 21.23 6.59
CA THR A 353 -15.69 19.85 7.05
C THR A 353 -14.54 19.22 6.28
N ARG A 354 -13.51 18.73 6.99
CA ARG A 354 -12.38 18.04 6.38
C ARG A 354 -12.78 16.61 6.09
N SER A 355 -12.63 16.20 4.84
CA SER A 355 -12.87 14.82 4.42
C SER A 355 -11.57 14.10 4.12
N LEU A 356 -11.52 12.81 4.42
CA LEU A 356 -10.45 11.90 4.07
C LEU A 356 -11.08 10.61 3.56
N TYR A 357 -10.65 10.13 2.41
CA TYR A 357 -11.20 8.92 1.80
C TYR A 357 -10.20 7.78 1.93
N LEU A 358 -10.63 6.64 2.47
CA LEU A 358 -9.88 5.40 2.41
C LEU A 358 -10.46 4.55 1.28
N THR A 359 -9.62 4.17 0.33
CA THR A 359 -9.98 3.21 -0.71
C THR A 359 -9.40 1.85 -0.36
N ALA A 360 -10.24 0.82 -0.39
CA ALA A 360 -9.86 -0.57 -0.21
C ALA A 360 -10.20 -1.36 -1.48
N THR A 361 -9.24 -2.11 -2.00
CA THR A 361 -9.44 -2.97 -3.17
C THR A 361 -9.45 -4.42 -2.73
N PHE A 362 -10.55 -5.13 -2.99
CA PHE A 362 -10.74 -6.53 -2.67
C PHE A 362 -10.81 -7.36 -3.95
N LEU A 363 -10.27 -8.57 -3.87
CA LEU A 363 -10.38 -9.57 -4.92
C LEU A 363 -10.93 -10.85 -4.31
N ASP A 364 -11.98 -11.41 -4.90
CA ASP A 364 -12.60 -12.65 -4.48
C ASP A 364 -12.31 -13.72 -5.54
N GLY A 365 -11.49 -14.70 -5.15
CA GLY A 365 -11.10 -15.81 -6.02
C GLY A 365 -12.15 -16.89 -6.19
N GLY A 366 -13.22 -16.87 -5.40
CA GLY A 366 -14.27 -17.89 -5.44
C GLY A 366 -13.69 -19.30 -5.38
N ASP A 367 -13.95 -20.09 -6.41
CA ASP A 367 -13.54 -21.48 -6.56
C ASP A 367 -12.24 -21.68 -7.37
N TYR A 368 -11.55 -20.59 -7.73
CA TYR A 368 -10.36 -20.58 -8.60
C TYR A 368 -10.59 -21.11 -10.03
N THR A 369 -11.81 -21.48 -10.41
CA THR A 369 -12.16 -21.91 -11.78
C THR A 369 -12.69 -20.75 -12.61
N SER A 370 -13.28 -19.77 -11.92
CA SER A 370 -13.83 -18.56 -12.50
C SER A 370 -12.87 -17.36 -12.36
N LEU A 371 -13.23 -16.26 -13.00
CA LEU A 371 -12.48 -15.02 -12.90
C LEU A 371 -12.64 -14.41 -11.51
N PRO A 372 -11.58 -13.77 -10.97
CA PRO A 372 -11.72 -13.03 -9.72
C PRO A 372 -12.85 -12.01 -9.86
N LYS A 373 -13.75 -11.98 -8.88
CA LYS A 373 -14.61 -10.82 -8.71
C LYS A 373 -13.80 -9.75 -8.00
N SER A 374 -13.86 -8.52 -8.49
CA SER A 374 -13.13 -7.42 -7.88
C SER A 374 -14.08 -6.37 -7.35
N GLU A 375 -13.71 -5.75 -6.23
CA GLU A 375 -14.49 -4.68 -5.62
C GLU A 375 -13.54 -3.58 -5.13
N ILE A 376 -13.90 -2.34 -5.42
CA ILE A 376 -13.26 -1.16 -4.85
C ILE A 376 -14.28 -0.51 -3.92
N ILE A 377 -13.88 -0.25 -2.68
CA ILE A 377 -14.71 0.40 -1.67
C ILE A 377 -14.05 1.70 -1.24
N SER A 378 -14.83 2.78 -1.19
CA SER A 378 -14.44 4.09 -0.70
C SER A 378 -15.15 4.36 0.61
N TYR A 379 -14.39 4.51 1.69
CA TYR A 379 -14.86 4.90 3.01
C TYR A 379 -14.57 6.38 3.22
N THR A 380 -15.62 7.15 3.51
CA THR A 380 -15.51 8.60 3.76
C THR A 380 -15.39 8.87 5.24
N PHE A 381 -14.28 9.44 5.67
CA PHE A 381 -14.06 9.93 7.02
C PHE A 381 -14.21 11.45 7.04
N THR A 382 -14.89 11.97 8.05
CA THR A 382 -14.93 13.42 8.30
C THR A 382 -14.38 13.74 9.67
N ASN A 383 -13.59 14.79 9.77
CA ASN A 383 -13.19 15.34 11.05
C ASN A 383 -14.34 16.18 11.61
N ARG A 384 -14.84 15.84 12.80
CA ARG A 384 -15.81 16.65 13.54
C ARG A 384 -15.08 17.49 14.57
N ASP A 385 -15.11 18.80 14.40
CA ASP A 385 -14.68 19.74 15.42
C ASP A 385 -15.71 19.72 16.57
N SER A 386 -15.42 18.98 17.64
CA SER A 386 -16.15 19.09 18.90
C SER A 386 -15.49 20.15 19.78
N SER A 387 -16.23 20.72 20.74
CA SER A 387 -15.71 21.77 21.64
C SER A 387 -14.52 21.33 22.49
N SER A 388 -14.29 20.03 22.66
CA SER A 388 -13.18 19.50 23.45
C SER A 388 -12.03 18.98 22.60
N GLN A 389 -12.29 18.14 21.58
CA GLN A 389 -11.25 17.60 20.69
C GLN A 389 -11.81 17.17 19.32
N PRO A 390 -11.10 17.45 18.21
CA PRO A 390 -11.45 16.90 16.91
C PRO A 390 -11.34 15.37 16.91
N TYR A 391 -12.24 14.70 16.19
CA TYR A 391 -12.18 13.26 16.00
C TYR A 391 -12.69 12.85 14.62
N TRP A 392 -12.09 11.80 14.08
CA TRP A 392 -12.49 11.23 12.80
C TRP A 392 -13.64 10.25 12.98
N VAL A 393 -14.64 10.36 12.11
CA VAL A 393 -15.80 9.47 12.09
C VAL A 393 -16.04 9.00 10.67
N LEU A 394 -16.27 7.69 10.51
CA LEU A 394 -16.78 7.12 9.27
C LEU A 394 -18.20 7.65 8.99
N ARG A 395 -18.41 8.20 7.80
CA ARG A 395 -19.68 8.81 7.41
C ARG A 395 -20.44 8.05 6.35
N ASP A 396 -19.72 7.56 5.35
CA ASP A 396 -20.31 6.97 4.17
C ASP A 396 -19.38 5.90 3.60
N GLU A 397 -19.98 5.00 2.84
CA GLU A 397 -19.33 3.90 2.17
C GLU A 397 -19.92 3.76 0.76
N LYS A 398 -19.04 3.77 -0.25
CA LYS A 398 -19.40 3.56 -1.65
C LYS A 398 -18.65 2.38 -2.22
N ARG A 399 -19.33 1.55 -2.99
CA ARG A 399 -18.80 0.30 -3.54
C ARG A 399 -18.92 0.30 -5.05
N ARG A 400 -17.87 -0.19 -5.71
CA ARG A 400 -17.85 -0.48 -7.14
C ARG A 400 -17.35 -1.90 -7.35
N ALA A 401 -18.27 -2.79 -7.69
CA ALA A 401 -17.94 -4.15 -8.13
C ALA A 401 -17.62 -4.14 -9.63
N ASN A 402 -16.54 -4.84 -10.01
CA ASN A 402 -16.12 -5.05 -11.39
C ASN A 402 -15.97 -6.55 -11.65
N ASN A 403 -16.77 -7.07 -12.57
CA ASN A 403 -16.79 -8.50 -12.94
C ASN A 403 -16.04 -8.80 -14.25
N THR A 404 -15.75 -7.76 -15.04
CA THR A 404 -15.13 -7.89 -16.38
C THR A 404 -13.68 -7.41 -16.42
N LYS A 405 -13.29 -6.64 -15.41
CA LYS A 405 -11.99 -6.00 -15.30
C LYS A 405 -11.41 -6.23 -13.91
N VAL A 406 -10.09 -6.39 -13.84
CA VAL A 406 -9.38 -6.66 -12.58
C VAL A 406 -8.49 -5.45 -12.24
N PRO A 407 -8.69 -4.78 -11.09
CA PRO A 407 -7.88 -3.63 -10.71
C PRO A 407 -6.42 -4.06 -10.43
N CYS A 408 -5.48 -3.48 -11.17
CA CYS A 408 -4.05 -3.75 -11.01
C CYS A 408 -3.30 -2.68 -10.23
N PHE A 409 -3.87 -1.49 -10.05
CA PHE A 409 -3.41 -0.48 -9.10
C PHE A 409 -4.51 0.54 -8.85
N VAL A 410 -4.52 1.13 -7.66
CA VAL A 410 -5.36 2.29 -7.33
C VAL A 410 -4.49 3.28 -6.59
N VAL A 411 -4.22 4.43 -7.21
CA VAL A 411 -3.36 5.46 -6.61
C VAL A 411 -4.09 6.79 -6.51
N PRO A 412 -3.93 7.53 -5.40
CA PRO A 412 -4.52 8.85 -5.27
C PRO A 412 -3.94 9.83 -6.30
N SER A 413 -4.80 10.67 -6.89
CA SER A 413 -4.40 11.69 -7.87
C SER A 413 -4.93 13.07 -7.47
N ILE A 414 -4.06 13.87 -6.86
CA ILE A 414 -4.39 15.21 -6.39
C ILE A 414 -4.78 16.12 -7.56
N SER A 415 -4.01 16.08 -8.66
CA SER A 415 -4.25 16.91 -9.85
C SER A 415 -5.57 16.59 -10.57
N ARG A 416 -6.11 15.38 -10.40
CA ARG A 416 -7.35 14.94 -11.04
C ARG A 416 -8.55 14.88 -10.09
N GLY A 417 -8.37 15.29 -8.84
CA GLY A 417 -9.47 15.34 -7.87
C GLY A 417 -10.04 13.97 -7.49
N GLY A 418 -9.27 12.88 -7.59
CA GLY A 418 -9.80 11.52 -7.42
C GLY A 418 -8.74 10.43 -7.37
N LEU A 419 -9.07 9.24 -7.88
CA LEU A 419 -8.16 8.09 -7.95
C LEU A 419 -7.79 7.80 -9.39
N LEU A 420 -6.53 7.45 -9.63
CA LEU A 420 -6.11 6.82 -10.87
C LEU A 420 -6.14 5.30 -10.67
N ALA A 421 -6.99 4.61 -11.42
CA ALA A 421 -7.17 3.17 -11.31
C ALA A 421 -6.80 2.49 -12.63
N GLY A 422 -5.84 1.57 -12.56
CA GLY A 422 -5.53 0.68 -13.67
C GLY A 422 -6.38 -0.57 -13.60
N PHE A 423 -7.00 -0.94 -14.70
CA PHE A 423 -7.84 -2.11 -14.84
C PHE A 423 -7.31 -2.99 -15.96
N LEU A 424 -7.11 -4.27 -15.69
CA LEU A 424 -6.77 -5.27 -16.69
C LEU A 424 -8.04 -5.88 -17.25
N ASP A 425 -8.09 -5.99 -18.57
CA ASP A 425 -9.14 -6.76 -19.24
C ASP A 425 -8.81 -8.24 -19.08
N VAL A 426 -9.83 -9.05 -18.85
CA VAL A 426 -9.66 -10.51 -18.71
C VAL A 426 -9.36 -11.17 -20.05
N GLY A 427 -9.78 -10.58 -21.15
CA GLY A 427 -9.55 -11.12 -22.47
C GLY A 427 -9.65 -10.05 -23.53
N GLY A 428 -9.15 -10.36 -24.72
CA GLY A 428 -9.14 -9.42 -25.83
C GLY A 428 -8.75 -10.08 -27.14
N VAL A 429 -8.70 -9.27 -28.20
CA VAL A 429 -8.38 -9.73 -29.55
C VAL A 429 -6.90 -9.48 -29.82
N LEU A 430 -6.18 -10.50 -30.27
CA LEU A 430 -4.79 -10.33 -30.72
C LEU A 430 -4.75 -9.67 -32.11
N PRO A 431 -3.82 -8.72 -32.34
CA PRO A 431 -3.62 -8.15 -33.65
C PRO A 431 -3.23 -9.25 -34.66
N ARG A 432 -3.72 -9.12 -35.89
CA ARG A 432 -3.41 -10.10 -36.94
C ARG A 432 -1.90 -10.09 -37.21
N ARG A 433 -1.27 -11.27 -37.39
CA ARG A 433 0.18 -11.42 -37.66
C ARG A 433 0.77 -10.55 -38.78
N LYS A 434 -0.06 -9.97 -39.66
CA LYS A 434 0.37 -9.06 -40.74
C LYS A 434 0.41 -7.58 -40.31
N GLN A 435 -0.09 -7.24 -39.13
CA GLN A 435 -0.12 -5.87 -38.64
C GLN A 435 1.26 -5.47 -38.10
N LYS A 436 1.69 -4.26 -38.43
CA LYS A 436 3.03 -3.75 -38.12
C LYS A 436 3.26 -3.55 -36.61
N SER A 437 2.19 -3.35 -35.84
CA SER A 437 2.25 -3.19 -34.38
C SER A 437 2.15 -4.55 -33.68
N LYS A 438 3.17 -4.90 -32.88
CA LYS A 438 3.18 -6.08 -31.99
C LYS A 438 2.56 -5.77 -30.62
N GLU A 439 1.65 -4.81 -30.54
CA GLU A 439 1.01 -4.40 -29.30
C GLU A 439 -0.47 -4.75 -29.33
N THR A 440 -1.00 -5.19 -28.19
CA THR A 440 -2.43 -5.34 -27.95
C THR A 440 -2.83 -4.54 -26.71
N THR A 441 -4.07 -4.07 -26.67
CA THR A 441 -4.65 -3.48 -25.47
C THR A 441 -4.99 -4.60 -24.50
N SER A 442 -4.50 -4.48 -23.28
CA SER A 442 -4.64 -5.47 -22.21
C SER A 442 -5.39 -4.91 -20.99
N GLY A 443 -5.84 -3.67 -21.08
CA GLY A 443 -6.57 -2.98 -20.03
C GLY A 443 -6.70 -1.49 -20.31
N SER A 444 -7.12 -0.76 -19.27
CA SER A 444 -7.31 0.67 -19.31
C SER A 444 -6.96 1.34 -17.98
N VAL A 445 -6.46 2.56 -18.04
CA VAL A 445 -6.30 3.45 -16.89
C VAL A 445 -7.46 4.45 -16.91
N GLU A 446 -8.25 4.44 -15.85
CA GLU A 446 -9.43 5.29 -15.65
C GLU A 446 -9.20 6.24 -14.46
N VAL A 447 -9.87 7.39 -14.47
CA VAL A 447 -9.94 8.29 -13.31
C VAL A 447 -11.26 8.07 -12.61
N LEU A 448 -11.24 7.77 -11.31
CA LEU A 448 -12.43 7.56 -10.50
C LEU A 448 -12.72 8.78 -9.62
N LYS A 449 -13.95 9.27 -9.67
CA LYS A 449 -14.46 10.33 -8.80
C LYS A 449 -14.61 9.79 -7.38
N LEU A 450 -14.31 10.61 -6.37
CA LEU A 450 -14.57 10.28 -4.97
C LEU A 450 -15.68 11.18 -4.41
N PRO A 451 -16.57 10.65 -3.53
CA PRO A 451 -16.53 9.29 -2.98
C PRO A 451 -17.13 8.20 -3.88
N ASP A 452 -17.87 8.56 -4.93
CA ASP A 452 -18.80 7.65 -5.62
C ASP A 452 -18.15 6.53 -6.46
N LEU A 453 -16.84 6.58 -6.71
CA LEU A 453 -16.07 5.63 -7.53
C LEU A 453 -16.54 5.51 -9.00
N THR A 454 -17.36 6.44 -9.47
CA THR A 454 -17.76 6.53 -10.89
C THR A 454 -16.59 6.99 -11.75
N ILE A 455 -16.60 6.62 -13.03
CA ILE A 455 -15.60 7.12 -13.99
C ILE A 455 -15.76 8.64 -14.11
N ASN A 456 -14.64 9.35 -14.19
CA ASN A 456 -14.64 10.78 -14.43
C ASN A 456 -14.74 11.05 -15.94
N ASP A 457 -15.91 11.48 -16.40
CA ASP A 457 -16.19 11.80 -17.81
C ASP A 457 -15.32 12.94 -18.37
N ASP A 458 -14.70 13.76 -17.50
CA ASP A 458 -13.77 14.82 -17.92
C ASP A 458 -12.40 14.27 -18.35
N TRP A 459 -12.14 12.98 -18.12
CA TRP A 459 -10.87 12.33 -18.43
C TRP A 459 -11.05 11.08 -19.29
N ASP A 460 -10.39 11.09 -20.44
CA ASP A 460 -10.35 9.90 -21.30
C ASP A 460 -9.62 8.73 -20.63
N SER A 461 -10.18 7.54 -20.83
CA SER A 461 -9.55 6.29 -20.47
C SER A 461 -8.32 6.05 -21.36
N VAL A 462 -7.16 5.78 -20.74
CA VAL A 462 -5.91 5.51 -21.47
C VAL A 462 -5.69 4.00 -21.58
N PRO A 463 -5.53 3.43 -22.80
CA PRO A 463 -5.34 1.99 -22.94
C PRO A 463 -3.98 1.55 -22.38
N ILE A 464 -3.97 0.49 -21.58
CA ILE A 464 -2.76 -0.23 -21.19
C ILE A 464 -2.39 -1.14 -22.36
N ARG A 465 -1.17 -0.99 -22.89
CA ARG A 465 -0.68 -1.78 -24.01
C ARG A 465 0.37 -2.79 -23.54
N SER A 466 0.26 -4.00 -24.06
CA SER A 466 1.23 -5.07 -23.83
C SER A 466 1.83 -5.55 -25.14
N HIS A 467 3.11 -5.89 -25.11
CA HIS A 467 3.78 -6.54 -26.24
C HIS A 467 3.26 -7.97 -26.41
N VAL A 468 3.11 -8.39 -27.67
CA VAL A 468 2.65 -9.72 -28.05
C VAL A 468 3.83 -10.47 -28.65
N ASP A 469 4.33 -11.47 -27.91
CA ASP A 469 5.37 -12.38 -28.39
C ASP A 469 4.80 -13.78 -28.56
N TYR A 470 5.04 -14.36 -29.75
CA TYR A 470 4.62 -15.72 -30.12
C TYR A 470 3.12 -16.04 -29.93
N GLY A 471 2.26 -15.02 -29.93
CA GLY A 471 0.81 -15.19 -29.77
C GLY A 471 0.33 -15.26 -28.32
N ASN A 472 1.21 -14.97 -27.36
CA ASN A 472 0.85 -14.73 -25.97
C ASN A 472 1.07 -13.26 -25.61
N VAL A 473 0.21 -12.72 -24.76
CA VAL A 473 0.38 -11.40 -24.16
C VAL A 473 1.41 -11.55 -23.04
N ASP A 474 2.47 -10.73 -23.04
CA ASP A 474 3.48 -10.82 -21.99
C ASP A 474 2.91 -10.35 -20.65
N GLY A 475 2.63 -11.32 -19.78
CA GLY A 475 2.26 -11.15 -18.36
C GLY A 475 3.27 -10.31 -17.56
N ARG A 476 4.51 -10.17 -18.03
CA ARG A 476 5.57 -9.42 -17.34
C ARG A 476 5.55 -7.93 -17.66
N ALA A 477 4.99 -7.52 -18.81
CA ALA A 477 4.82 -6.11 -19.13
C ALA A 477 3.95 -5.38 -18.08
N PHE A 478 3.03 -6.11 -17.44
CA PHE A 478 2.17 -5.61 -16.37
C PHE A 478 2.90 -5.30 -15.05
N ARG A 479 4.10 -5.85 -14.84
CA ARG A 479 4.97 -5.46 -13.71
C ARG A 479 5.57 -4.06 -13.88
N THR A 480 5.37 -3.45 -15.05
CA THR A 480 6.15 -2.32 -15.54
C THR A 480 5.24 -1.18 -16.04
N ILE A 481 4.03 -1.04 -15.49
CA ILE A 481 3.12 0.08 -15.87
C ILE A 481 3.77 1.46 -15.60
N PHE A 482 4.72 1.53 -14.66
CA PHE A 482 5.50 2.74 -14.37
C PHE A 482 7.01 2.62 -14.72
N GLY A 483 7.47 1.50 -15.28
CA GLY A 483 8.91 1.25 -15.51
C GLY A 483 9.32 1.10 -16.98
N GLY A 484 8.47 1.54 -17.90
CA GLY A 484 8.51 1.23 -19.33
C GLY A 484 9.91 1.21 -19.92
N THR A 485 10.36 0.03 -20.33
CA THR A 485 11.34 -0.14 -21.41
C THR A 485 10.57 0.04 -22.72
N GLY A 486 10.75 1.18 -23.40
CA GLY A 486 10.18 1.43 -24.72
C GLY A 486 9.14 2.55 -24.73
N TYR A 487 9.64 3.78 -24.80
CA TYR A 487 9.09 4.81 -25.69
C TYR A 487 10.14 5.09 -26.76
#